data_AF-A0A2G8KH22-F1
#
_entry.id   AF-A0A2G8KH22-F1
#
_cell.length_a   1.000
_cell.length_b   1.000
_cell.length_c   1.000
_cell.angle_alpha   90.00
_cell.angle_beta   90.00
_cell.angle_gamma   90.00
#
_symmetry.space_group_name_H-M   'P 1'
#
loop_
_entity.id
_entity.type
_entity.pdbx_description
1 polymer ?
#
loop_
_entity_poly.entity_id
_entity_poly.type
_entity_poly.pdbx_seq_one_letter_code
_entity_poly.pdbx_strand_id
1 'polypeptide(L)'
;MRSNLKFRKFQKPADFDPKMLHVKDILQNVEDGISVLDIKNSEPEVIQTQLDACMGFYKTLSEIKPEVEYVIKTGRTIVEKRQTDNRPISRIV
;
A
#
# COMPACT_ATOMS: atom_id res chain seq x y z
N MET A 1 -32.59 19.85 15.61
CA MET A 1 -31.72 18.69 15.35
C MET A 1 -31.53 18.51 13.84
N ARG A 2 -30.68 19.32 13.21
CA ARG A 2 -30.34 19.19 11.78
C ARG A 2 -28.91 19.67 11.56
N SER A 3 -28.23 19.03 10.62
CA SER A 3 -26.92 19.36 10.02
C SER A 3 -25.64 18.75 10.62
N ASN A 4 -25.60 17.42 10.79
CA ASN A 4 -24.32 16.68 10.95
C ASN A 4 -23.85 15.94 9.67
N LEU A 5 -24.54 16.15 8.54
CA LEU A 5 -24.21 15.47 7.26
C LEU A 5 -23.27 16.27 6.34
N LYS A 6 -22.95 17.53 6.68
CA LYS A 6 -22.13 18.41 5.83
C LYS A 6 -20.63 18.35 6.10
N PHE A 7 -20.20 17.86 7.27
CA PHE A 7 -18.77 17.79 7.64
C PHE A 7 -18.06 16.51 7.15
N ARG A 8 -18.81 15.49 6.72
CA ARG A 8 -18.27 14.21 6.24
C ARG A 8 -17.73 14.24 4.81
N LYS A 9 -17.83 15.38 4.11
CA LYS A 9 -17.41 15.52 2.70
C LYS A 9 -15.97 16.00 2.52
N PHE A 10 -15.26 16.32 3.60
CA PHE A 10 -13.90 16.89 3.54
C PHE A 10 -12.86 16.05 4.31
N GLN A 11 -13.22 14.84 4.71
CA GLN A 11 -12.33 13.97 5.48
C GLN A 11 -11.83 12.81 4.62
N LYS A 12 -10.53 12.57 4.73
CA LYS A 12 -9.86 11.34 4.28
C LYS A 12 -10.59 10.10 4.83
N PRO A 13 -10.78 9.02 4.05
CA PRO A 13 -11.35 7.77 4.56
C PRO A 13 -10.52 7.24 5.74
N ALA A 14 -11.19 6.83 6.82
CA ALA A 14 -10.52 6.42 8.07
C ALA A 14 -9.66 5.15 7.90
N ASP A 15 -9.99 4.33 6.91
CA ASP A 15 -9.28 3.11 6.53
C ASP A 15 -8.10 3.37 5.57
N PHE A 16 -7.95 4.59 5.05
CA PHE A 16 -6.93 4.88 4.04
C PHE A 16 -5.50 4.75 4.58
N ASP A 17 -5.15 5.41 5.68
CA ASP A 17 -3.78 5.34 6.20
C ASP A 17 -3.40 3.91 6.65
N PRO A 18 -4.25 3.17 7.38
CA PRO A 18 -3.97 1.77 7.70
C PRO A 18 -3.74 0.91 6.46
N LYS A 19 -4.56 1.06 5.41
CA LYS A 19 -4.39 0.33 4.15
C LYS A 19 -3.13 0.74 3.40
N MET A 20 -2.79 2.02 3.38
CA MET A 20 -1.57 2.52 2.75
C MET A 20 -0.32 1.97 3.45
N LEU A 21 -0.30 1.95 4.79
CA LEU A 21 0.79 1.35 5.56
C LEU A 21 0.89 -0.16 5.29
N HIS A 22 -0.24 -0.87 5.32
CA HIS A 22 -0.27 -2.30 5.02
C HIS A 22 0.29 -2.63 3.63
N VAL A 23 -0.15 -1.91 2.61
CA VAL A 23 0.35 -2.06 1.24
C VAL A 23 1.85 -1.76 1.17
N LYS A 24 2.32 -0.71 1.83
CA LYS A 24 3.74 -0.36 1.87
C LYS A 24 4.57 -1.49 2.50
N ASP A 25 4.15 -2.00 3.65
CA ASP A 25 4.89 -3.02 4.38
C ASP A 25 4.98 -4.34 3.59
N ILE A 26 3.89 -4.76 2.94
CA ILE A 26 3.91 -5.96 2.09
C ILE A 26 4.83 -5.77 0.89
N LEU A 27 4.76 -4.63 0.20
CA LEU A 27 5.64 -4.36 -0.94
C LEU A 27 7.11 -4.31 -0.52
N GLN A 28 7.44 -3.75 0.65
CA GLN A 28 8.80 -3.76 1.19
C GLN A 28 9.28 -5.18 1.48
N ASN A 29 8.46 -6.02 2.12
CA ASN A 29 8.82 -7.42 2.40
C ASN A 29 9.06 -8.22 1.11
N VAL A 30 8.28 -7.95 0.05
CA VAL A 30 8.48 -8.58 -1.26
C VAL A 30 9.78 -8.09 -1.90
N GLU A 31 10.07 -6.79 -1.86
CA GLU A 31 11.32 -6.22 -2.39
C GLU A 31 12.55 -6.81 -1.69
N ASP A 32 12.54 -6.82 -0.35
CA ASP A 32 13.61 -7.39 0.47
C ASP A 32 13.80 -8.89 0.16
N GLY A 33 12.69 -9.63 0.03
CA GLY A 33 12.70 -11.05 -0.29
C GLY A 33 13.19 -11.39 -1.70
N ILE A 34 12.83 -10.58 -2.71
CA ILE A 34 13.30 -10.76 -4.09
C ILE A 34 14.81 -10.49 -4.20
N SER A 35 15.33 -9.50 -3.46
CA SER A 35 16.75 -9.13 -3.51
C SER A 35 17.71 -10.27 -3.13
N VAL A 36 17.22 -11.28 -2.42
CA VAL A 36 18.00 -12.44 -1.96
C VAL A 36 17.79 -13.71 -2.80
N LEU A 37 16.93 -13.68 -3.83
CA LEU A 37 16.68 -14.79 -4.75
C LEU A 37 17.80 -14.90 -5.79
N ASP A 38 18.95 -15.39 -5.37
CA ASP A 38 20.08 -15.68 -6.26
C ASP A 38 20.21 -17.19 -6.49
N ILE A 39 20.32 -17.61 -7.76
CA ILE A 39 20.50 -19.01 -8.12
C ILE A 39 21.98 -19.35 -7.93
N LYS A 40 22.32 -19.81 -6.72
CA LYS A 40 23.71 -20.14 -6.34
C LYS A 40 24.12 -21.57 -6.73
N ASN A 41 23.17 -22.41 -7.15
CA ASN A 41 23.42 -23.81 -7.51
C ASN A 41 22.39 -24.26 -8.57
N SER A 42 22.84 -25.06 -9.54
CA SER A 42 22.05 -25.60 -10.66
C SER A 42 21.43 -26.98 -10.37
N GLU A 43 21.53 -27.47 -9.13
CA GLU A 43 20.84 -28.69 -8.71
C GLU A 43 19.32 -28.54 -8.86
N PRO A 44 18.61 -29.56 -9.41
CA PRO A 44 17.17 -29.49 -9.64
C PRO A 44 16.35 -29.13 -8.39
N GLU A 45 16.75 -29.61 -7.22
CA GLU A 45 16.07 -29.33 -5.94
C GLU A 45 16.20 -27.86 -5.53
N VAL A 46 17.37 -27.25 -5.76
CA VAL A 46 17.61 -25.83 -5.50
C VAL A 46 16.80 -24.96 -6.46
N ILE A 47 16.76 -25.33 -7.74
CA ILE A 47 15.96 -24.65 -8.76
C ILE A 47 14.48 -24.71 -8.40
N GLN A 48 13.97 -25.88 -7.99
CA GLN A 48 12.57 -26.04 -7.61
C GLN A 48 12.21 -25.21 -6.37
N THR A 49 13.06 -25.21 -5.35
CA THR A 49 12.87 -24.39 -4.14
C THR A 49 12.81 -22.90 -4.49
N GLN A 50 13.68 -22.46 -5.41
CA GLN A 50 13.71 -21.07 -5.87
C GLN A 50 12.47 -20.71 -6.70
N LEU A 51 11.99 -21.64 -7.54
CA LEU A 51 10.75 -21.47 -8.28
C LEU A 51 9.55 -21.35 -7.34
N ASP A 52 9.47 -22.18 -6.30
CA ASP A 52 8.39 -22.14 -5.31
C ASP A 52 8.38 -20.79 -4.55
N ALA A 53 9.56 -20.27 -4.20
CA ALA A 53 9.70 -18.94 -3.61
C ALA A 53 9.22 -17.83 -4.55
N CYS A 54 9.62 -17.86 -5.83
CA CYS A 54 9.13 -16.92 -6.85
C CYS A 54 7.61 -16.97 -7.00
N MET A 55 7.02 -18.17 -7.00
CA MET A 55 5.57 -18.35 -7.06
C MET A 55 4.86 -17.80 -5.82
N GLY A 56 5.48 -17.92 -4.64
CA GLY A 56 5.02 -17.29 -3.40
C GLY A 56 4.93 -15.77 -3.52
N PHE A 57 6.00 -15.10 -3.96
CA PHE A 57 6.00 -13.65 -4.17
C PHE A 57 4.98 -13.22 -5.22
N TYR A 58 4.88 -13.95 -6.33
CA TYR A 58 3.89 -13.68 -7.37
C TYR A 58 2.46 -13.74 -6.83
N LYS A 59 2.15 -14.74 -5.99
CA LYS A 59 0.85 -14.87 -5.34
C LYS A 59 0.57 -13.68 -4.41
N THR A 60 1.50 -13.33 -3.53
CA THR A 60 1.36 -12.18 -2.62
C THR A 60 1.11 -10.88 -3.39
N LEU A 61 1.87 -10.62 -4.46
CA LEU A 61 1.67 -9.44 -5.30
C LEU A 61 0.30 -9.43 -6.00
N SER A 62 -0.16 -10.60 -6.45
CA SER A 62 -1.47 -10.73 -7.09
C SER A 62 -2.61 -10.48 -6.12
N GLU A 63 -2.49 -10.95 -4.88
CA GLU A 63 -3.49 -10.77 -3.82
C GLU A 63 -3.62 -9.31 -3.38
N ILE A 64 -2.50 -8.58 -3.30
CA ILE A 64 -2.51 -7.18 -2.83
C ILE A 64 -2.79 -6.14 -3.92
N LYS A 65 -2.73 -6.53 -5.20
CA LYS A 65 -3.06 -5.67 -6.35
C LYS A 65 -4.33 -4.79 -6.17
N PRO A 66 -5.51 -5.32 -5.79
CA PRO A 66 -6.71 -4.50 -5.61
C PRO A 66 -6.53 -3.43 -4.51
N GLU A 67 -5.77 -3.72 -3.46
CA GLU A 67 -5.49 -2.76 -2.39
C GLU A 67 -4.54 -1.65 -2.86
N VAL A 68 -3.53 -2.00 -3.66
CA VAL A 68 -2.65 -1.02 -4.31
C VAL A 68 -3.45 -0.07 -5.21
N GLU A 69 -4.33 -0.62 -6.06
CA GLU A 69 -5.20 0.17 -6.93
C GLU A 69 -6.13 1.10 -6.13
N TYR A 70 -6.70 0.60 -5.02
CA TYR A 70 -7.51 1.40 -4.10
C TYR A 70 -6.71 2.55 -3.47
N VAL A 71 -5.50 2.28 -2.96
CA VAL A 71 -4.64 3.30 -2.34
C VAL A 71 -4.27 4.38 -3.36
N ILE A 72 -3.90 4.01 -4.59
CA ILE A 72 -3.58 4.97 -5.65
C ILE A 72 -4.80 5.84 -5.98
N LYS A 73 -5.96 5.23 -6.23
CA LYS A 73 -7.18 5.94 -6.61
C LYS A 73 -7.66 6.88 -5.50
N THR A 74 -7.66 6.39 -4.27
CA THR A 74 -8.15 7.13 -3.10
C THR A 74 -7.18 8.24 -2.73
N GLY A 75 -5.86 7.96 -2.76
CA GLY A 75 -4.81 8.96 -2.53
C GLY A 75 -4.92 10.16 -3.48
N ARG A 76 -5.12 9.90 -4.78
CA ARG A 76 -5.36 10.97 -5.77
C ARG A 76 -6.62 11.79 -5.42
N THR A 77 -7.71 11.11 -5.09
CA THR A 77 -8.98 11.77 -4.71
C THR A 77 -8.83 12.66 -3.48
N ILE A 78 -8.07 12.22 -2.47
CA ILE A 78 -7.80 12.99 -1.24
C ILE A 78 -7.06 14.29 -1.58
N VAL A 79 -6.03 14.21 -2.42
CA VAL A 79 -5.24 15.38 -2.87
C VAL A 79 -6.11 16.33 -3.69
N GLU A 80 -6.84 15.82 -4.68
CA GLU A 80 -7.73 16.61 -5.55
C GLU A 80 -8.78 17.39 -4.75
N LYS A 81 -9.34 16.76 -3.71
CA LYS A 81 -10.37 17.37 -2.86
C LYS A 81 -9.80 18.17 -1.68
N ARG A 82 -8.48 18.31 -1.57
CA ARG A 82 -7.77 18.94 -0.44
C ARG A 82 -8.21 18.38 0.93
N GLN A 83 -8.48 17.08 1.00
CA GLN A 83 -8.84 16.38 2.23
C GLN A 83 -7.60 15.95 3.03
N THR A 84 -6.52 16.71 2.91
CA THR A 84 -5.28 16.51 3.67
C THR A 84 -5.36 17.29 4.98
N ASP A 85 -4.77 16.76 6.05
CA ASP A 85 -4.70 17.42 7.36
C ASP A 85 -3.74 18.64 7.37
N ASN A 86 -3.79 19.48 6.33
CA ASN A 86 -3.09 20.75 6.30
C ASN A 86 -3.81 21.74 7.24
N ARG A 87 -3.48 21.71 8.53
CA ARG A 87 -3.60 22.90 9.37
C ARG A 87 -2.56 23.90 8.86
N PRO A 88 -2.95 25.10 8.38
CA PRO A 88 -1.97 26.14 8.10
C PRO A 88 -1.28 26.48 9.42
N ILE A 89 0.01 26.18 9.53
CA ILE A 89 0.88 26.73 10.57
C ILE A 89 1.14 28.20 10.17
N SER A 90 0.13 29.06 10.32
CA SER A 90 0.28 30.51 10.14
C SER A 90 -0.89 31.28 10.75
N ARG A 91 -1.02 31.22 12.08
CA ARG A 91 -1.69 32.30 12.82
C ARG A 91 -1.25 32.48 14.28
N ILE A 92 0.02 32.16 14.56
CA ILE A 92 0.68 32.57 15.81
C ILE A 92 1.94 33.34 15.43
N VAL A 93 1.74 34.54 14.92
CA VAL A 93 2.62 35.73 15.02
C VAL A 93 1.74 36.95 14.79
#